data_AF-A0A9E3EB21-F1
#
_entry.id   AF-A0A9E3EB21-F1
#
_cell.length_a   1.000
_cell.length_b   1.000
_cell.length_c   1.000
_cell.angle_alpha   90.00
_cell.angle_beta   90.00
_cell.angle_gamma   90.00
#
_symmetry.space_group_name_H-M   'P 1'
#
loop_
_entity.id
_entity.type
_entity.pdbx_description
1 polymer ?
#
loop_
_entity_poly.entity_id
_entity_poly.type
_entity_poly.pdbx_seq_one_letter_code
_entity_poly.pdbx_strand_id
1 'polypeptide(L)' 'APRIKQGMDTLVQSATKGKGAMPPKGGNASLSDADLRAAIEYMVSQAT' A
#
# COMPACT_ATOMS: atom_id res chain seq x y z
N ALA A 1 7.90 12.30 2.70
CA ALA A 1 7.83 11.08 3.53
C ALA A 1 8.85 10.01 3.08
N PRO A 2 9.62 9.37 3.99
CA PRO A 2 10.67 8.39 3.62
C PRO A 2 10.18 7.16 2.85
N ARG A 3 8.94 6.72 3.09
CA ARG A 3 8.35 5.56 2.39
C ARG A 3 7.98 5.85 0.94
N ILE A 4 7.51 7.07 0.65
CA ILE A 4 7.11 7.47 -0.72
C ILE A 4 8.30 7.42 -1.68
N LYS A 5 9.52 7.70 -1.18
CA LYS A 5 10.77 7.60 -1.95
C LYS A 5 11.11 6.18 -2.41
N GLN A 6 10.46 5.15 -1.86
CA GLN A 6 10.69 3.75 -2.24
C GLN A 6 9.97 3.37 -3.56
N GLY A 7 9.13 4.26 -4.09
CA GLY A 7 8.36 4.04 -5.31
C GLY A 7 7.04 3.32 -5.08
N MET A 8 6.09 3.52 -6.00
CA MET A 8 4.71 3.03 -5.88
C MET A 8 4.63 1.50 -5.79
N ASP A 9 5.36 0.79 -6.65
CA ASP A 9 5.29 -0.67 -6.71
C ASP A 9 5.80 -1.32 -5.41
N THR A 10 6.82 -0.75 -4.78
CA THR A 10 7.34 -1.21 -3.49
C THR A 10 6.31 -1.02 -2.36
N LEU A 11 5.56 0.09 -2.40
CA LEU A 11 4.49 0.37 -1.44
C LEU A 11 3.34 -0.61 -1.62
N VAL A 12 2.88 -0.82 -2.85
CA VAL A 12 1.83 -1.78 -3.21
C VAL A 12 2.23 -3.20 -2.81
N GLN A 13 3.46 -3.61 -3.09
CA GLN A 13 3.95 -4.94 -2.72
C GLN A 13 4.00 -5.13 -1.20
N SER A 14 4.46 -4.11 -0.45
CA SER A 14 4.50 -4.14 1.01
C SER A 14 3.10 -4.22 1.61
N ALA A 15 2.13 -3.50 1.06
CA ALA A 15 0.74 -3.55 1.52
C ALA A 15 0.07 -4.88 1.17
N THR A 16 0.37 -5.44 -0.01
CA THR A 16 -0.17 -6.72 -0.47
C THR A 16 0.32 -7.87 0.41
N LYS A 17 1.62 -7.93 0.69
CA LYS A 17 2.24 -9.00 1.49
C LYS A 17 2.10 -8.79 3.00
N GLY A 18 1.78 -7.58 3.43
CA GLY A 18 1.93 -7.19 4.83
C GLY A 18 3.38 -6.88 5.18
N LYS A 19 3.60 -6.23 6.33
CA LYS A 19 4.93 -5.84 6.80
C LYS A 19 4.99 -5.85 8.32
N GLY A 20 5.85 -6.70 8.89
CA GLY A 20 5.96 -6.86 10.34
C GLY A 20 4.64 -7.34 10.94
N ALA A 21 4.09 -6.58 11.89
CA ALA A 21 2.80 -6.87 12.51
C ALA A 21 1.58 -6.54 11.62
N MET A 22 1.77 -5.92 10.45
CA MET A 22 0.66 -5.58 9.56
C MET A 22 0.26 -6.79 8.71
N PRO A 23 -0.99 -7.27 8.80
CA PRO A 23 -1.47 -8.38 7.98
C PRO A 23 -1.52 -8.01 6.48
N PRO A 24 -1.45 -9.01 5.58
CA PRO A 24 -1.66 -8.82 4.14
C PRO A 24 -2.93 -8.03 3.84
N LYS A 25 -2.86 -7.09 2.90
CA LYS A 25 -4.00 -6.23 2.48
C LYS A 25 -4.71 -5.51 3.64
N GLY A 26 -3.99 -5.22 4.72
CA GLY A 26 -4.56 -4.60 5.92
C GLY A 26 -5.58 -5.47 6.65
N GLY A 27 -5.56 -6.79 6.42
CA GLY A 27 -6.50 -7.74 7.02
C GLY A 27 -7.77 -7.97 6.21
N ASN A 28 -7.93 -7.32 5.06
CA ASN A 28 -9.04 -7.55 4.15
C ASN A 28 -8.62 -8.43 2.97
N ALA A 29 -8.87 -9.73 3.08
CA ALA A 29 -8.53 -10.70 2.03
C ALA A 29 -9.33 -10.50 0.72
N SER A 30 -10.51 -9.88 0.80
CA SER A 30 -11.38 -9.63 -0.35
C SER A 30 -11.01 -8.35 -1.12
N LEU A 31 -10.05 -7.56 -0.62
CA LEU A 31 -9.62 -6.34 -1.29
C LEU A 31 -8.91 -6.66 -2.60
N SER A 32 -9.35 -6.05 -3.70
CA SER A 32 -8.70 -6.21 -4.99
C SER A 32 -7.35 -5.49 -5.03
N ASP A 33 -6.41 -5.99 -5.84
CA ASP A 33 -5.10 -5.36 -5.96
C ASP A 33 -5.20 -3.95 -6.60
N ALA A 34 -6.21 -3.75 -7.44
CA ALA A 34 -6.52 -2.45 -8.04
C ALA A 34 -6.99 -1.43 -6.99
N ASP A 35 -7.92 -1.81 -6.10
CA ASP A 35 -8.40 -0.94 -5.03
C ASP A 35 -7.29 -0.60 -4.03
N LEU A 36 -6.45 -1.60 -3.70
CA LEU A 36 -5.29 -1.40 -2.84
C LEU A 36 -4.32 -0.39 -3.46
N ARG A 37 -4.03 -0.50 -4.77
CA ARG A 37 -3.16 0.44 -5.47
C ARG A 37 -3.75 1.84 -5.51
N ALA A 38 -5.03 1.98 -5.87
CA ALA A 38 -5.72 3.27 -5.92
C ALA A 38 -5.73 3.98 -4.55
N ALA A 39 -5.95 3.23 -3.47
CA ALA A 39 -5.87 3.77 -2.11
C ALA A 39 -4.47 4.26 -1.76
N ILE A 40 -3.42 3.53 -2.15
CA ILE A 40 -2.03 3.95 -1.93
C ILE A 40 -1.69 5.18 -2.76
N GLU A 41 -2.09 5.23 -4.03
CA GLU A 41 -1.91 6.39 -4.91
C GLU A 41 -2.56 7.64 -4.31
N TYR A 42 -3.79 7.54 -3.82
CA TYR A 42 -4.47 8.62 -3.12
C TYR A 42 -3.72 9.06 -1.84
N MET A 43 -3.25 8.12 -1.01
CA MET A 43 -2.48 8.47 0.19
C MET A 43 -1.16 9.17 -0.15
N VAL A 44 -0.50 8.78 -1.24
CA VAL A 44 0.72 9.42 -1.73
C VAL A 44 0.43 10.83 -2.25
N SER A 45 -0.64 11.01 -3.02
CA SER A 45 -1.02 12.33 -3.55
C SER A 45 -1.35 13.32 -2.44
N GLN A 46 -1.99 12.86 -1.36
CA GLN A 46 -2.30 13.70 -0.19
C GLN A 46 -1.09 14.01 0.70
N ALA A 47 0.00 13.25 0.58
CA ALA A 47 1.21 13.40 1.37
C ALA A 47 2.30 14.24 0.67
N THR A 48 1.98 14.76 -0.52
CA THR A 48 2.82 15.64 -1.34
C THR A 48 2.27 17.06 -1.25
#